data_AF-A0A931WSD7-F1
#
_entry.id   AF-A0A931WSD7-F1
#
_cell.length_a   1.000
_cell.length_b   1.000
_cell.length_c   1.000
_cell.angle_alpha   90.00
_cell.angle_beta   90.00
_cell.angle_gamma   90.00
#
_symmetry.space_group_name_H-M   'P 1'
#
loop_
_entity.id
_entity.type
_entity.pdbx_description
1 polymer ?
#
loop_
_entity_poly.entity_id
_entity_poly.type
_entity_poly.pdbx_seq_one_letter_code
_entity_poly.pdbx_strand_id
1 'polypeptide(L)'
;MKKKPTGRRRFLKGAAAGAAALVAKGTTESLHAAAPPPRPAVAPPTEAEARAEMGIAEPAQAGAPAAAAQPASDFMVDVIKTLGVEYVAINPGSAFDGLHESLINYGNNKMPEILTCLHEEQA
;
A
#
# COMPACT_ATOMS: atom_id res chain seq x y z
N MET A 1 -14.32 -21.84 44.76
CA MET A 1 -14.59 -20.41 44.47
C MET A 1 -14.65 -20.22 42.96
N LYS A 2 -15.82 -19.95 42.35
CA LYS A 2 -15.97 -19.82 40.89
C LYS A 2 -15.61 -18.39 40.44
N LYS A 3 -14.52 -18.23 39.66
CA LYS A 3 -14.18 -16.95 39.01
C LYS A 3 -15.18 -16.69 37.88
N LYS A 4 -15.95 -15.60 37.97
CA LYS A 4 -16.82 -15.14 36.87
C LYS A 4 -15.97 -14.44 35.81
N PRO A 5 -16.18 -14.68 34.50
CA PRO A 5 -15.38 -14.04 33.47
C PRO A 5 -15.76 -12.57 33.36
N THR A 6 -14.79 -11.67 33.51
CA THR A 6 -15.01 -10.23 33.37
C THR A 6 -14.94 -9.83 31.90
N GLY A 7 -16.10 -9.70 31.25
CA GLY A 7 -16.18 -9.18 29.88
C GLY A 7 -15.89 -7.67 29.81
N ARG A 8 -15.53 -7.19 28.60
CA ARG A 8 -15.18 -5.78 28.29
C ARG A 8 -16.12 -4.75 28.93
N ARG A 9 -17.44 -4.95 28.86
CA ARG A 9 -18.42 -4.01 29.44
C ARG A 9 -18.32 -3.88 30.96
N ARG A 10 -17.96 -4.95 31.66
CA ARG A 10 -17.82 -4.95 33.12
C ARG A 10 -16.50 -4.33 33.56
N PHE A 11 -15.45 -4.49 32.76
CA PHE A 11 -14.19 -3.78 32.92
C PHE A 11 -14.37 -2.26 32.74
N LEU A 12 -14.99 -1.82 31.64
CA LEU A 12 -15.21 -0.38 31.39
C LEU A 12 -16.12 0.27 32.45
N LYS A 13 -17.16 -0.42 32.93
CA LYS A 13 -17.97 0.08 34.05
C LYS A 13 -17.17 0.20 35.35
N GLY A 14 -16.24 -0.72 35.61
CA GLY A 14 -15.35 -0.65 36.78
C GLY A 14 -14.35 0.50 36.69
N ALA A 15 -13.77 0.74 35.50
CA ALA A 15 -12.85 1.85 35.26
C ALA A 15 -13.52 3.22 35.44
N ALA A 16 -14.75 3.37 34.97
CA ALA A 16 -15.52 4.60 35.14
C ALA A 16 -15.88 4.89 36.62
N ALA A 17 -16.20 3.85 37.39
CA ALA A 17 -16.47 3.99 38.82
C ALA A 17 -15.20 4.31 39.64
N GLY A 18 -14.05 3.75 39.27
CA GLY A 18 -12.76 4.02 39.90
C GLY A 18 -12.28 5.46 39.69
N ALA A 19 -12.50 6.02 38.50
CA ALA A 19 -12.13 7.40 38.18
C ALA A 19 -12.96 8.43 38.99
N ALA A 20 -14.25 8.18 39.19
CA ALA A 20 -15.12 9.09 39.96
C ALA A 20 -14.79 9.11 41.46
N ALA A 21 -14.36 7.97 42.03
CA ALA A 21 -14.00 7.89 43.45
C ALA A 21 -12.69 8.62 43.80
N LEU A 22 -11.76 8.73 42.84
CA LEU A 22 -10.50 9.47 43.03
C LEU A 22 -10.70 10.99 43.02
N VAL A 23 -11.67 11.49 42.23
CA VAL A 23 -12.01 12.93 42.14
C VAL A 23 -12.65 13.43 43.43
N ALA A 24 -13.42 12.60 44.15
CA ALA A 24 -14.13 13.02 45.35
C ALA A 24 -13.26 13.11 46.62
N LYS A 25 -12.00 12.65 46.60
CA LYS A 25 -11.16 12.55 47.81
C LYS A 25 -9.76 13.15 47.70
N GLY A 26 -9.37 13.69 46.54
CA GLY A 26 -8.07 14.31 46.31
C GLY A 26 -8.13 15.83 46.46
N THR A 27 -7.36 16.36 47.41
CA THR A 27 -7.01 17.77 47.55
C THR A 27 -6.64 18.40 46.21
N THR A 28 -7.09 19.64 45.98
CA THR A 28 -6.72 20.46 44.83
C THR A 28 -5.25 20.84 44.91
N GLU A 29 -4.35 19.94 44.51
CA GLU A 29 -3.01 20.32 44.06
C GLU A 29 -3.03 20.45 42.53
N SER A 30 -2.70 21.65 42.07
CA SER A 30 -2.49 21.93 40.65
C SER A 30 -1.24 21.17 40.20
N LEU A 31 -1.42 20.01 39.58
CA LEU A 31 -0.38 19.36 38.82
C LEU A 31 -0.15 20.19 37.54
N HIS A 32 0.81 21.09 37.59
CA HIS A 32 1.38 21.71 36.40
C HIS A 32 2.15 20.61 35.65
N ALA A 33 1.44 19.85 34.82
CA ALA A 33 2.06 18.91 33.90
C ALA A 33 2.87 19.71 32.89
N ALA A 34 4.20 19.68 33.03
CA ALA A 34 5.10 20.25 32.05
C ALA A 34 4.80 19.60 30.68
N ALA A 35 4.48 20.44 29.70
CA ALA A 35 4.24 19.99 28.34
C ALA A 35 5.48 19.24 27.82
N PRO A 36 5.33 18.08 27.15
CA PRO A 36 6.46 17.45 26.47
C PRO A 36 7.07 18.45 25.47
N PRO A 37 8.40 18.49 25.31
CA PRO A 37 9.04 19.41 24.38
C PRO A 37 8.45 19.21 22.98
N PRO A 38 8.21 20.30 22.21
CA PRO A 38 7.69 20.19 20.86
C PRO A 38 8.65 19.32 20.05
N ARG A 39 8.16 18.20 19.54
CA ARG A 39 8.92 17.40 18.57
C ARG A 39 9.21 18.29 17.36
N PRO A 40 10.43 18.30 16.82
CA PRO A 40 10.70 19.03 15.59
C PRO A 40 9.72 18.53 14.53
N ALA A 41 8.90 19.45 14.03
CA ALA A 41 7.94 19.14 12.97
C ALA A 41 8.73 19.03 11.67
N VAL A 42 9.02 17.79 11.25
CA VAL A 42 9.51 17.53 9.90
C VAL A 42 8.31 17.70 8.97
N ALA A 43 8.45 18.54 7.94
CA ALA A 43 7.41 18.70 6.93
C ALA A 43 7.16 17.35 6.25
N PRO A 44 5.90 16.98 5.94
CA PRO A 44 5.65 15.79 5.14
C PRO A 44 6.35 15.95 3.78
N PRO A 45 6.90 14.86 3.21
CA PRO A 45 7.53 14.91 1.90
C PRO A 45 6.52 15.41 0.86
N THR A 46 7.01 16.24 -0.07
CA THR A 46 6.24 16.64 -1.24
C THR A 46 5.93 15.43 -2.12
N GLU A 47 4.88 15.53 -2.93
CA GLU A 47 4.50 14.44 -3.83
C GLU A 47 5.64 14.07 -4.80
N ALA A 48 6.40 15.07 -5.25
CA ALA A 48 7.58 14.86 -6.10
C ALA A 48 8.69 14.08 -5.39
N GLU A 49 8.98 14.41 -4.13
CA GLU A 49 9.97 13.69 -3.32
C GLU A 49 9.53 12.25 -3.05
N ALA A 50 8.26 12.02 -2.72
CA ALA A 50 7.72 10.69 -2.49
C ALA A 50 7.77 9.82 -3.77
N ARG A 51 7.49 10.38 -4.94
CA ARG A 51 7.60 9.66 -6.22
C ARG A 51 9.04 9.32 -6.59
N ALA A 52 9.96 10.27 -6.39
CA ALA A 52 11.38 10.07 -6.63
C ALA A 52 11.94 8.96 -5.72
N GLU A 53 11.55 8.94 -4.44
CA GLU A 53 11.95 7.91 -3.50
C GLU A 53 11.40 6.52 -3.86
N MET A 54 10.18 6.45 -4.41
CA MET A 54 9.61 5.21 -4.92
C MET A 54 10.17 4.78 -6.29
N GLY A 55 11.10 5.55 -6.89
CA GLY A 55 11.64 5.26 -8.21
C GLY A 55 10.60 5.27 -9.33
N ILE A 56 9.44 5.90 -9.09
CA ILE A 56 8.39 6.04 -10.10
C ILE A 56 8.87 7.11 -11.07
N ALA A 57 9.28 6.68 -12.27
CA ALA A 57 9.60 7.60 -13.35
C ALA A 57 8.39 8.53 -13.58
N GLU A 58 8.65 9.81 -13.87
CA GLU A 58 7.56 10.71 -14.22
C GLU A 58 6.75 10.07 -15.36
N PRO A 59 5.40 10.02 -15.25
CA PRO A 59 4.60 9.47 -16.32
C PRO A 59 4.99 10.21 -17.60
N ALA A 60 5.35 9.44 -18.63
CA ALA A 60 5.58 10.00 -19.96
C ALA A 60 4.39 10.90 -20.27
N GLN A 61 4.65 12.19 -20.47
CA GLN A 61 3.59 13.19 -20.63
C GLN A 61 2.64 12.68 -21.70
N ALA A 62 1.35 12.58 -21.37
CA ALA A 62 0.33 12.16 -22.32
C ALA A 62 0.35 13.12 -23.53
N GLY A 63 0.99 12.71 -24.62
CA GLY A 63 1.16 13.51 -25.83
C GLY A 63 2.59 13.99 -26.14
N ALA A 64 3.58 13.79 -25.26
CA ALA A 64 4.98 13.87 -25.68
C ALA A 64 5.30 12.59 -26.46
N PRO A 65 5.85 12.66 -27.69
CA PRO A 65 6.47 11.49 -28.27
C PRO A 65 7.62 11.14 -27.34
N ALA A 66 7.44 10.12 -26.50
CA ALA A 66 8.55 9.41 -25.90
C ALA A 66 9.55 9.20 -27.03
N ALA A 67 10.78 9.72 -26.90
CA ALA A 67 11.78 9.58 -27.93
C ALA A 67 11.74 8.14 -28.44
N ALA A 68 11.40 8.00 -29.72
CA ALA A 68 10.68 6.88 -30.30
C ALA A 68 11.45 5.56 -30.31
N ALA A 69 11.58 4.94 -29.13
CA ALA A 69 12.06 3.58 -28.98
C ALA A 69 10.86 2.70 -28.61
N GLN A 70 10.59 1.70 -29.46
CA GLN A 70 9.67 0.61 -29.15
C GLN A 70 10.09 0.00 -27.80
N PRO A 71 9.15 -0.21 -26.84
CA PRO A 71 9.45 -0.91 -25.61
C PRO A 71 10.10 -2.27 -25.91
N ALA A 72 11.18 -2.62 -25.20
CA ALA A 72 11.85 -3.91 -25.41
C ALA A 72 10.93 -5.10 -25.08
N SER A 73 9.92 -4.89 -24.25
CA SER A 73 8.87 -5.86 -23.92
C SER A 73 7.97 -6.21 -25.10
N ASP A 74 7.76 -5.32 -26.06
CA ASP A 74 6.96 -5.62 -27.27
C ASP A 74 7.59 -6.77 -28.07
N PHE A 75 8.91 -6.76 -28.21
CA PHE A 75 9.64 -7.85 -28.85
C PHE A 75 9.45 -9.18 -28.12
N MET A 76 9.44 -9.17 -26.78
CA MET A 76 9.17 -10.38 -26.01
C MET A 76 7.73 -10.89 -26.20
N VAL A 77 6.74 -9.99 -26.36
CA VAL A 77 5.37 -10.38 -26.70
C VAL A 77 5.31 -11.08 -28.07
N ASP A 78 6.06 -10.60 -29.06
CA ASP A 78 6.16 -11.28 -30.35
C ASP A 78 6.78 -12.68 -30.23
N VAL A 79 7.85 -12.83 -29.44
CA VAL A 79 8.44 -14.14 -29.16
C VAL A 79 7.40 -15.08 -28.52
N ILE A 80 6.67 -14.62 -27.50
CA ILE A 80 5.63 -15.41 -26.84
C ILE A 80 4.53 -15.82 -27.84
N LYS A 81 4.12 -14.91 -28.74
CA LYS A 81 3.18 -15.19 -29.84
C LYS A 81 3.69 -16.28 -30.77
N THR A 82 4.95 -16.22 -31.18
CA THR A 82 5.55 -17.23 -32.09
C THR A 82 5.63 -18.62 -31.47
N LEU A 83 5.70 -18.71 -30.15
CA LEU A 83 5.68 -19.97 -29.42
C LEU A 83 4.27 -20.57 -29.30
N GLY A 84 3.23 -19.83 -29.71
CA GLY A 84 1.85 -20.30 -29.66
C GLY A 84 1.27 -20.39 -28.24
N VAL A 85 1.78 -19.58 -27.30
CA VAL A 85 1.26 -19.54 -25.93
C VAL A 85 -0.11 -18.88 -25.93
N GLU A 86 -1.13 -19.63 -25.52
CA GLU A 86 -2.52 -19.17 -25.53
C GLU A 86 -2.89 -18.36 -24.28
N TYR A 87 -2.29 -18.67 -23.13
CA TYR A 87 -2.57 -18.04 -21.85
C TYR A 87 -1.28 -17.83 -21.04
N VAL A 88 -1.24 -16.77 -20.25
CA VAL A 88 -0.15 -16.51 -19.30
C VAL A 88 -0.71 -16.13 -17.94
N ALA A 89 -0.29 -16.83 -16.89
CA ALA A 89 -0.66 -16.50 -15.52
C ALA A 89 0.32 -15.47 -14.95
N ILE A 90 -0.21 -14.39 -14.37
CA ILE A 90 0.58 -13.22 -13.97
C ILE A 90 0.11 -12.68 -12.63
N ASN A 91 1.03 -12.50 -11.68
CA ASN A 91 0.82 -11.66 -10.50
C ASN A 91 1.28 -10.22 -10.81
N PRO A 92 0.47 -9.15 -10.62
CA PRO A 92 0.88 -7.75 -10.82
C PRO A 92 2.06 -7.28 -9.95
N GLY A 93 2.93 -6.43 -10.49
CA GLY A 93 4.16 -5.99 -9.83
C GLY A 93 4.98 -5.05 -10.71
N SER A 94 5.68 -4.11 -10.06
CA SER A 94 6.35 -2.99 -10.75
C SER A 94 7.58 -3.41 -11.56
N ALA A 95 8.25 -4.50 -11.16
CA ALA A 95 9.46 -4.99 -11.83
C ALA A 95 9.22 -5.49 -13.26
N PHE A 96 7.96 -5.81 -13.61
CA PHE A 96 7.57 -6.37 -14.89
C PHE A 96 6.40 -5.60 -15.53
N ASP A 97 6.14 -4.37 -15.07
CA ASP A 97 5.09 -3.49 -15.57
C ASP A 97 5.20 -3.26 -17.09
N GLY A 98 6.42 -3.11 -17.61
CA GLY A 98 6.64 -2.99 -19.07
C GLY A 98 6.14 -4.20 -19.86
N LEU A 99 6.30 -5.42 -19.35
CA LEU A 99 5.75 -6.62 -19.99
C LEU A 99 4.22 -6.68 -19.89
N HIS A 100 3.66 -6.23 -18.78
CA HIS A 100 2.21 -6.18 -18.58
C HIS A 100 1.55 -5.19 -19.54
N GLU A 101 2.13 -4.00 -19.65
CA GLU A 101 1.75 -2.98 -20.62
C GLU A 101 1.80 -3.53 -22.05
N SER A 102 2.92 -4.15 -22.44
CA SER A 102 3.05 -4.73 -23.76
C SER A 102 2.06 -5.87 -24.02
N LEU A 103 1.77 -6.75 -23.06
CA LEU A 103 0.80 -7.83 -23.27
C LEU A 103 -0.63 -7.29 -23.50
N ILE A 104 -1.01 -6.23 -22.77
CA ILE A 104 -2.34 -5.62 -22.86
C ILE A 104 -2.47 -4.74 -24.10
N ASN A 105 -1.58 -3.75 -24.26
CA ASN A 105 -1.73 -2.67 -25.24
C ASN A 105 -1.06 -2.95 -26.59
N TYR A 106 0.09 -3.64 -26.60
CA TYR A 106 0.74 -4.08 -27.84
C TYR A 106 0.23 -5.47 -28.28
N GLY A 107 0.04 -6.36 -27.32
CA GLY A 107 -0.38 -7.74 -27.50
C GLY A 107 -1.88 -7.91 -27.76
N ASN A 108 -2.69 -6.90 -27.42
CA ASN A 108 -4.15 -6.90 -27.40
C ASN A 108 -4.76 -7.98 -26.48
N ASN A 109 -4.04 -8.40 -25.43
CA ASN A 109 -4.46 -9.43 -24.48
C ASN A 109 -4.99 -10.69 -25.18
N LYS A 110 -4.34 -11.11 -26.27
CA LYS A 110 -4.75 -12.26 -27.07
C LYS A 110 -3.53 -12.98 -27.61
N MET A 111 -3.47 -14.30 -27.37
CA MET A 111 -2.33 -15.14 -27.74
C MET A 111 -1.01 -14.53 -27.25
N PRO A 112 -0.80 -14.37 -25.92
CA PRO A 112 -1.59 -14.96 -24.85
C PRO A 112 -2.65 -14.04 -24.25
N GLU A 113 -3.69 -14.63 -23.67
CA GLU A 113 -4.61 -13.94 -22.74
C GLU A 113 -4.04 -14.01 -21.30
N ILE A 114 -4.09 -12.88 -20.59
CA ILE A 114 -3.62 -12.79 -19.21
C ILE A 114 -4.63 -13.40 -18.24
N LEU A 115 -4.14 -14.31 -17.40
CA LEU A 115 -4.83 -14.83 -16.21
C LEU A 115 -4.23 -14.18 -14.97
N THR A 116 -4.92 -13.19 -14.40
CA THR A 116 -4.43 -12.47 -13.23
C THR A 116 -4.48 -13.34 -11.97
N CYS A 117 -3.32 -13.49 -11.31
CA CYS A 117 -3.15 -14.17 -10.04
C CYS A 117 -2.89 -13.15 -8.93
N LEU A 118 -3.18 -13.52 -7.68
CA LEU A 118 -3.00 -12.65 -6.50
C LEU A 118 -1.72 -12.96 -5.71
N HIS A 119 -1.06 -14.06 -6.02
CA HIS A 119 0.12 -14.55 -5.33
C HIS A 119 0.97 -15.34 -6.32
N GLU A 120 2.28 -15.23 -6.22
CA GLU A 120 3.23 -15.88 -7.12
C GLU A 120 3.11 -17.40 -7.08
N GLU A 121 2.71 -17.98 -5.95
CA GLU A 121 2.44 -19.43 -5.84
C GLU A 121 1.33 -19.91 -6.78
N GLN A 122 0.45 -19.02 -7.22
CA GLN A 122 -0.69 -19.33 -8.10
C GLN A 122 -0.43 -18.94 -9.56
N ALA A 123 0.69 -18.28 -9.86
CA ALA A 123 1.06 -17.83 -11.20
C ALA A 123 2.03 -18.83 -11.85
#